data_AF-A0AAN6GM56-F1
#
_entry.id   AF-A0AAN6GM56-F1
#
_cell.length_a   1.000
_cell.length_b   1.000
_cell.length_c   1.000
_cell.angle_alpha   90.00
_cell.angle_beta   90.00
_cell.angle_gamma   90.00
#
_symmetry.space_group_name_H-M   'P 1'
#
loop_
_entity.id
_entity.type
_entity.pdbx_description
1 polymer ?
#
loop_
_entity_poly.entity_id
_entity_poly.type
_entity_poly.pdbx_seq_one_letter_code
_entity_poly.pdbx_strand_id
1 'polypeptide(L)' 'MLPNYRGKTVRVVGKVQKDTEAPTSGYVEIVGKVSDSGDQLREFTTVHFGEQLDLTLVEQAVQVTHKYPEIFAGSSGE' A
#
# COMPACT_ATOMS: atom_id res chain seq x y z
N MET A 1 10.20 -3.37 -0.44
CA MET A 1 9.62 -2.17 -1.09
C MET A 1 9.65 -0.94 -0.17
N LEU A 2 9.07 -1.00 1.04
CA LEU A 2 8.91 0.16 1.94
C LEU A 2 10.17 1.04 2.16
N PRO A 3 11.40 0.48 2.32
CA PRO A 3 12.59 1.32 2.48
C PRO A 3 12.86 2.28 1.31
N ASN A 4 12.38 1.97 0.10
CA ASN A 4 12.52 2.84 -1.08
C ASN A 4 11.53 4.02 -1.08
N TYR A 5 10.59 4.04 -0.13
CA TYR A 5 9.52 5.02 -0.01
C TYR A 5 9.60 5.84 1.29
N ARG A 6 10.77 5.86 1.96
CA ARG A 6 11.02 6.67 3.17
C ARG A 6 10.51 8.10 3.01
N GLY A 7 9.75 8.56 4.01
CA GLY A 7 9.17 9.90 4.02
C GLY A 7 8.06 10.14 2.99
N LYS A 8 7.73 9.17 2.13
CA LYS A 8 6.66 9.29 1.14
C LYS A 8 5.33 8.78 1.69
N THR A 9 4.26 9.38 1.21
CA THR A 9 2.91 8.82 1.36
C THR A 9 2.71 7.69 0.37
N VAL A 10 2.22 6.54 0.83
CA VAL A 10 2.00 5.34 0.03
C VAL A 10 0.60 4.76 0.31
N ARG A 11 0.12 3.93 -0.62
CA ARG A 11 -1.04 3.05 -0.45
C ARG A 11 -0.53 1.61 -0.44
N VAL A 12 -0.90 0.84 0.58
CA VAL A 12 -0.47 -0.55 0.77
C VAL A 12 -1.71 -1.43 0.86
N VAL A 13 -1.79 -2.43 -0.02
CA VAL A 13 -2.87 -3.43 0.01
C VAL A 13 -2.34 -4.72 0.62
N GLY A 14 -3.05 -5.28 1.59
CA GLY A 14 -2.62 -6.50 2.27
C GLY A 14 -3.71 -7.16 3.09
N LYS A 15 -3.41 -8.35 3.61
CA LYS A 15 -4.28 -9.08 4.52
C LYS A 15 -3.89 -8.75 5.97
N VAL A 16 -4.87 -8.39 6.79
CA VAL A 16 -4.65 -8.17 8.22
C VAL A 16 -4.38 -9.51 8.90
N GLN A 17 -3.32 -9.58 9.72
CA GLN A 17 -2.99 -10.76 10.53
C GLN A 17 -3.49 -10.56 11.96
N LYS A 18 -3.64 -11.66 12.71
CA LYS A 18 -4.20 -11.64 14.08
C LYS A 18 -3.44 -10.76 15.06
N ASP A 19 -2.16 -10.48 14.80
CA ASP A 19 -1.29 -9.69 15.68
C ASP A 19 -1.34 -8.18 15.36
N THR A 20 -2.22 -7.76 14.45
CA THR A 20 -2.43 -6.35 14.15
C THR A 20 -3.43 -5.75 15.15
N GLU A 21 -3.12 -4.61 15.76
CA GLU A 21 -4.05 -3.84 16.61
C GLU A 21 -5.25 -3.26 15.82
N ALA A 22 -5.32 -3.50 14.51
CA ALA A 22 -6.44 -3.11 13.68
C ALA A 22 -7.68 -3.97 14.03
N PRO A 23 -8.84 -3.35 14.31
CA PRO A 23 -10.07 -4.06 14.73
C PRO A 23 -10.74 -4.88 13.60
N THR A 24 -9.97 -5.33 12.61
CA THR A 24 -10.46 -5.63 11.26
C THR A 24 -9.90 -6.95 10.75
N SER A 25 -10.75 -7.86 10.29
CA SER A 25 -10.33 -9.04 9.52
C SER A 25 -10.38 -8.77 8.01
N GLY A 26 -9.67 -9.60 7.25
CA GLY A 26 -9.73 -9.59 5.78
C GLY A 26 -8.67 -8.71 5.13
N TYR A 27 -8.95 -8.31 3.89
CA TYR A 27 -8.08 -7.48 3.07
C TYR A 27 -8.39 -6.01 3.25
N VAL A 28 -7.34 -5.21 3.31
CA VAL A 28 -7.42 -3.77 3.51
C VAL A 28 -6.46 -3.04 2.59
N GLU A 29 -6.78 -1.78 2.30
CA GLU A 29 -5.84 -0.78 1.85
C GLU A 29 -5.52 0.18 2.99
N ILE A 30 -4.25 0.36 3.28
CA ILE A 30 -3.75 1.32 4.24
C ILE A 30 -3.12 2.48 3.46
N VAL A 31 -3.60 3.70 3.72
CA VAL A 31 -2.96 4.93 3.23
C VAL A 31 -2.19 5.55 4.38
N GLY A 32 -0.89 5.80 4.18
CA GLY A 32 -0.04 6.28 5.25
C GLY A 32 1.29 6.82 4.78
N LYS A 33 2.08 7.33 5.72
CA LYS A 33 3.44 7.83 5.48
C LYS A 33 4.47 6.84 6.02
N VAL A 34 5.43 6.47 5.17
CA VAL A 34 6.54 5.61 5.58
C VAL A 34 7.47 6.41 6.50
N SER A 35 7.88 5.80 7.61
CA SER A 35 8.87 6.38 8.53
C SER A 35 10.18 6.72 7.81
N ASP A 36 10.95 7.64 8.37
CA ASP A 36 12.26 8.01 7.82
C ASP A 36 13.26 6.85 7.90
N SER A 37 13.09 5.94 8.87
CA SER A 37 13.82 4.67 8.97
C SER A 37 13.42 3.67 7.87
N GLY A 38 12.20 3.75 7.36
CA GLY A 38 11.70 2.91 6.27
C GLY A 38 11.15 1.55 6.69
N ASP A 39 10.95 1.35 8.00
CA ASP A 39 10.53 0.10 8.64
C ASP A 39 9.09 0.15 9.18
N GLN A 40 8.49 1.35 9.26
CA GLN A 40 7.15 1.55 9.80
C GLN A 40 6.30 2.37 8.82
N LEU A 41 4.99 2.15 8.87
CA LEU A 41 4.00 2.94 8.15
C LEU A 41 3.08 3.60 9.18
N ARG A 42 3.06 4.93 9.23
CA ARG A 42 2.07 5.66 10.02
C ARG A 42 0.79 5.76 9.19
N GLU A 43 -0.24 5.08 9.64
CA GLU A 43 -1.57 5.11 9.03
C GLU A 43 -2.22 6.51 9.12
N PHE A 44 -2.90 6.90 8.03
CA PHE A 44 -3.84 8.02 8.00
C PHE A 44 -5.29 7.54 7.89
N THR A 45 -5.53 6.54 7.04
CA THR A 45 -6.84 5.91 6.87
C THR A 45 -6.68 4.49 6.36
N THR A 46 -7.68 3.66 6.65
CA THR A 46 -7.81 2.29 6.16
C THR A 46 -9.13 2.12 5.40
N VAL A 47 -9.07 1.41 4.28
CA VAL A 47 -10.24 1.00 3.48
C VAL A 47 -10.34 -0.52 3.53
N HIS A 48 -11.53 -1.03 3.83
CA HIS A 48 -11.77 -2.47 3.88
C HIS A 48 -12.25 -3.00 2.54
N PHE A 49 -11.63 -4.06 2.06
CA PHE A 49 -12.05 -4.78 0.85
C PHE A 49 -12.81 -6.09 1.16
N GLY A 50 -12.92 -6.46 2.43
CA GLY A 50 -13.58 -7.69 2.87
C GLY A 50 -12.68 -8.92 2.69
N GLU A 51 -13.28 -10.09 2.53
CA GLU A 51 -12.56 -11.38 2.58
C GLU A 51 -12.18 -11.94 1.19
N GLN A 52 -12.67 -11.32 0.11
CA GLN A 52 -12.55 -11.84 -1.26
C GLN A 52 -11.78 -10.87 -2.14
N LEU A 53 -10.45 -10.87 -2.00
CA LEU A 53 -9.53 -10.14 -2.86
C LEU A 53 -8.45 -11.08 -3.39
N ASP A 54 -8.20 -11.04 -4.69
CA ASP A 54 -7.08 -11.75 -5.31
C ASP A 54 -5.80 -10.91 -5.18
N LEU A 55 -5.01 -11.19 -4.14
CA LEU A 55 -3.71 -10.52 -3.95
C LEU A 55 -2.72 -10.82 -5.07
N THR A 56 -2.88 -11.91 -5.82
CA THR A 56 -1.99 -12.22 -6.96
C THR A 56 -2.21 -11.21 -8.07
N LEU A 57 -3.47 -10.91 -8.39
CA LEU A 57 -3.81 -9.90 -9.39
C LEU A 57 -3.40 -8.50 -8.94
N VAL A 58 -3.57 -8.17 -7.66
CA VAL A 58 -3.10 -6.89 -7.10
C VAL A 58 -1.60 -6.74 -7.25
N GLU A 59 -0.82 -7.77 -6.90
CA GLU A 59 0.64 -7.76 -7.05
C GLU A 59 1.05 -7.59 -8.53
N GLN A 60 0.37 -8.26 -9.46
CA GLN A 60 0.58 -8.07 -10.90
C GLN A 60 0.30 -6.63 -11.33
N ALA A 61 -0.79 -6.03 -10.85
CA ALA A 61 -1.10 -4.64 -11.13
C ALA A 61 -0.01 -3.69 -10.60
N VAL A 62 0.48 -3.92 -9.37
CA VAL A 62 1.59 -3.16 -8.77
C VAL A 62 2.84 -3.25 -9.67
N GLN A 63 3.23 -4.45 -10.09
CA GLN A 63 4.39 -4.64 -10.97
C GLN A 63 4.23 -3.91 -12.31
N VAL A 64 3.03 -3.92 -12.89
CA VAL A 64 2.73 -3.17 -14.12
C VAL A 64 2.89 -1.67 -13.90
N THR A 65 2.43 -1.13 -12.76
CA THR A 65 2.60 0.31 -12.46
C THR A 65 4.06 0.73 -12.33
N HIS A 66 4.93 -0.13 -11.78
CA HIS A 66 6.37 0.12 -11.74
C HIS A 66 7.05 -0.05 -13.09
N LYS A 67 6.53 -0.94 -13.95
CA LYS A 67 7.09 -1.24 -15.27
C LYS A 67 6.79 -0.14 -16.30
N TYR A 68 5.64 0.51 -16.20
CA TYR A 68 5.19 1.54 -17.15
C TYR A 68 4.88 2.87 -16.44
N PRO A 69 5.87 3.49 -15.77
CA PRO A 69 5.64 4.71 -14.99
C PRO A 69 5.09 5.86 -15.84
N GLU A 70 5.35 5.92 -17.14
CA GLU A 70 4.79 6.93 -18.04
C GLU A 70 3.26 6.92 -18.14
N ILE A 71 2.61 5.80 -17.81
CA ILE A 71 1.15 5.64 -17.80
C ILE A 71 0.59 5.97 -16.41
N PHE A 72 1.31 5.60 -15.35
CA PHE A 72 0.79 5.57 -13.97
C PHE A 72 1.37 6.63 -13.05
N ALA A 73 2.55 7.18 -13.35
CA ALA A 73 3.06 8.38 -12.70
C ALA A 73 2.29 9.55 -13.31
N GLY A 74 1.22 9.98 -12.64
CA GLY A 74 0.55 11.23 -12.95
C GLY A 74 1.61 12.33 -13.12
N SER A 75 1.45 13.16 -14.15
CA SER A 75 2.34 14.27 -14.47
C SER A 75 2.86 14.89 -13.19
N SER A 76 4.16 14.73 -12.92
CA SER A 76 4.84 15.52 -11.91
C SER A 76 4.92 16.94 -12.47
N GLY A 77 3.76 17.61 -12.52
CA GLY A 77 3.64 19.00 -12.86
C GLY A 77 4.18 19.80 -11.69
N GLU A 78 5.28 20.51 -11.97
CA GLU A 78 5.83 21.72 -11.34
C GLU A 78 5.39 22.07 -9.91
#